data_AF-A0A1A8BG32-F1
#
_entry.id   AF-A0A1A8BG32-F1
#
_cell.length_a   1.000
_cell.length_b   1.000
_cell.length_c   1.000
_cell.angle_alpha   90.00
_cell.angle_beta   90.00
_cell.angle_gamma   90.00
#
_symmetry.space_group_name_H-M   'P 1'
#
loop_
_entity.id
_entity.type
_entity.pdbx_description
1 polymer ?
#
loop_
_entity_poly.entity_id
_entity_poly.type
_entity_poly.pdbx_seq_one_letter_code
_entity_poly.pdbx_strand_id
1 'polypeptide(L)'
;YFLSTEESRQSQHLYSVDLKGVSRPRCISCNLIDGCSFFKAVFSPNITHFILYCLGPGIPKVSVHSTKDPSRYVIMEDNSPLAKALEDKRLPETLFRTVQADNHDLHLKLSLPQGYEANLLPLLIIVDGTPGSQSVTEEFSLNWPQVLCSTHNVALAWVDGRTGVGRGQKTVAVDPRKLGSLR
;
A
#
# COMPACT_ATOMS: atom_id res chain seq x y z
N TYR A 1 15.14 2.44 -13.75
CA TYR A 1 13.87 1.98 -13.18
C TYR A 1 13.86 2.29 -11.69
N PHE A 2 12.70 2.64 -11.13
CA PHE A 2 12.56 2.94 -9.71
C PHE A 2 11.11 2.72 -9.26
N LEU A 3 10.90 2.55 -7.96
CA LEU A 3 9.56 2.50 -7.36
C LEU A 3 9.19 3.91 -6.86
N SER A 4 7.94 4.32 -7.04
CA SER A 4 7.45 5.64 -6.68
C SER A 4 6.00 5.62 -6.19
N THR A 5 5.68 6.55 -5.29
CA THR A 5 4.34 6.86 -4.77
C THR A 5 3.71 8.04 -5.53
N GLU A 6 4.07 8.22 -6.81
CA GLU A 6 3.63 9.36 -7.64
C GLU A 6 2.12 9.30 -7.94
N GLU A 7 1.56 8.09 -8.08
CA GLU A 7 0.14 7.88 -8.33
C GLU A 7 -0.71 8.19 -7.09
N SER A 8 -0.32 7.62 -5.95
CA SER A 8 -0.92 7.93 -4.65
C SER A 8 0.09 7.69 -3.53
N ARG A 9 -0.15 8.30 -2.36
CA ARG A 9 0.74 8.12 -1.19
C ARG A 9 0.75 6.68 -0.67
N GLN A 10 -0.35 5.97 -0.86
CA GLN A 10 -0.58 4.63 -0.32
C GLN A 10 -0.19 3.52 -1.31
N SER A 11 -0.02 3.88 -2.58
CA SER A 11 0.41 3.00 -3.67
C SER A 11 1.93 3.06 -3.87
N GLN A 12 2.45 2.06 -4.57
CA GLN A 12 3.85 2.01 -4.97
C GLN A 12 3.93 1.37 -6.35
N HIS A 13 4.33 2.12 -7.36
CA HIS A 13 4.38 1.65 -8.75
C HIS A 13 5.81 1.65 -9.30
N LEU A 14 6.07 0.76 -10.27
CA LEU A 14 7.31 0.69 -11.02
C LEU A 14 7.32 1.70 -12.17
N TYR A 15 8.37 2.51 -12.21
CA TYR A 15 8.61 3.52 -13.24
C TYR A 15 9.92 3.26 -13.99
N SER A 16 9.98 3.78 -15.22
CA SER A 16 11.18 3.88 -16.04
C SER A 16 11.44 5.33 -16.43
N VAL A 17 12.70 5.69 -16.63
CA VAL A 17 13.11 7.01 -17.11
C VAL A 17 14.20 6.81 -18.15
N ASP A 18 14.17 7.58 -19.24
CA ASP A 18 15.29 7.66 -20.18
C ASP A 18 16.37 8.57 -19.60
N LEU A 19 17.60 8.07 -19.54
CA LEU A 19 18.74 8.80 -19.01
C LEU A 19 19.41 9.71 -20.06
N LYS A 20 19.14 9.50 -21.35
CA LYS A 20 19.79 10.23 -22.45
C LYS A 20 19.03 11.47 -22.91
N GLY A 21 17.83 11.71 -22.37
CA GLY A 21 16.98 12.83 -22.78
C GLY A 21 16.17 13.39 -21.61
N VAL A 22 15.39 14.44 -21.90
CA VAL A 22 14.48 15.06 -20.93
C VAL A 22 13.09 14.43 -21.09
N SER A 23 12.98 13.13 -20.84
CA SER A 23 11.69 12.43 -20.85
C SER A 23 11.08 12.40 -19.46
N ARG A 24 9.77 12.60 -19.35
CA ARG A 24 9.07 12.35 -18.09
C ARG A 24 9.15 10.86 -17.72
N PRO A 25 9.18 10.51 -16.42
CA PRO A 25 9.06 9.13 -16.00
C PRO A 25 7.80 8.47 -16.61
N ARG A 26 7.94 7.24 -17.07
CA ARG A 26 6.83 6.41 -17.56
C ARG A 26 6.50 5.37 -16.51
N CYS A 27 5.24 5.31 -16.11
CA CYS A 27 4.76 4.22 -15.27
C CYS A 27 4.67 2.91 -16.07
N ILE A 28 5.29 1.86 -15.55
CA ILE A 28 5.31 0.52 -16.14
C ILE A 28 4.17 -0.34 -15.58
N SER A 29 3.92 -0.27 -14.27
CA SER A 29 2.94 -1.12 -13.59
C SER A 29 1.53 -0.52 -13.50
N CYS A 30 1.35 0.76 -13.84
CA CYS A 30 0.04 1.41 -13.78
C CYS A 30 -0.92 0.72 -14.76
N ASN A 31 -2.07 0.27 -14.27
CA ASN A 31 -3.09 -0.47 -15.04
C ASN A 31 -2.55 -1.75 -15.72
N LEU A 32 -1.45 -2.32 -15.22
CA LEU A 32 -0.86 -3.54 -15.80
C LEU A 32 -1.50 -4.82 -15.24
N ILE A 33 -1.83 -4.81 -13.95
CA ILE A 33 -2.46 -5.93 -13.26
C ILE A 33 -3.67 -5.40 -12.49
N ASP A 34 -4.85 -5.90 -12.84
CA ASP A 34 -6.10 -5.48 -12.20
C ASP A 34 -6.11 -5.78 -10.70
N GLY A 35 -6.65 -4.83 -9.93
CA GLY A 35 -6.73 -4.91 -8.47
C GLY A 35 -5.38 -4.75 -7.76
N CYS A 36 -4.37 -4.19 -8.44
CA CYS A 36 -3.04 -4.00 -7.88
C CYS A 36 -2.49 -2.58 -8.04
N SER A 37 -2.02 -2.02 -6.93
CA SER A 37 -1.40 -0.69 -6.86
C SER A 37 -0.18 -0.64 -5.93
N PHE A 38 0.12 -1.70 -5.19
CA PHE A 38 1.34 -1.79 -4.38
C PHE A 38 2.29 -2.85 -4.95
N PHE A 39 3.41 -2.41 -5.51
CA PHE A 39 4.33 -3.26 -6.26
C PHE A 39 5.75 -3.26 -5.70
N LYS A 40 6.40 -4.40 -5.84
CA LYS A 40 7.86 -4.56 -5.75
C LYS A 40 8.39 -5.20 -7.03
N ALA A 41 9.57 -4.80 -7.49
CA ALA A 41 10.18 -5.36 -8.69
C ALA A 41 11.61 -5.85 -8.44
N VAL A 42 11.98 -6.96 -9.07
CA VAL A 42 13.35 -7.51 -9.05
C VAL A 42 13.77 -7.79 -10.48
N PHE A 43 14.84 -7.13 -10.93
CA PHE A 43 15.34 -7.26 -12.29
C PHE A 43 16.35 -8.40 -12.41
N SER A 44 16.33 -9.07 -13.56
CA SER A 44 17.41 -9.97 -13.98
C SER A 44 18.75 -9.21 -14.09
N PRO A 45 19.91 -9.89 -13.93
CA PRO A 45 21.22 -9.23 -13.97
C PRO A 45 21.49 -8.41 -15.25
N ASN A 46 20.94 -8.85 -16.38
CA ASN A 46 21.08 -8.18 -17.67
C ASN A 46 19.89 -7.25 -18.01
N ILE A 47 18.93 -7.08 -17.09
CA ILE A 47 17.78 -6.17 -17.21
C ILE A 47 16.91 -6.50 -18.46
N THR A 48 16.87 -7.76 -18.88
CA THR A 48 16.01 -8.21 -20.00
C THR A 48 14.62 -8.61 -19.53
N HIS A 49 14.52 -9.04 -18.28
CA HIS A 49 13.30 -9.44 -17.61
C HIS A 49 13.27 -8.91 -16.17
N PHE A 50 12.07 -8.85 -15.60
CA PHE A 50 11.88 -8.58 -14.18
C PHE A 50 10.73 -9.41 -13.61
N ILE A 51 10.86 -9.76 -12.33
CA ILE A 51 9.76 -10.28 -11.52
C ILE A 51 9.03 -9.07 -10.94
N LEU A 52 7.72 -9.03 -11.13
CA LEU A 52 6.84 -8.05 -10.54
C LEU A 52 6.00 -8.75 -9.46
N TYR A 53 6.14 -8.27 -8.23
CA TYR A 53 5.33 -8.69 -7.10
C TYR A 53 4.21 -7.67 -6.96
N CYS A 54 2.99 -8.09 -7.26
CA CYS A 54 1.79 -7.41 -6.83
C CYS A 54 1.53 -7.77 -5.36
N LEU A 55 1.58 -6.78 -4.47
CA LEU A 55 1.44 -6.97 -3.02
C LEU A 55 0.10 -6.46 -2.50
N GLY A 56 -0.75 -5.83 -3.31
CA GLY A 56 -2.06 -5.35 -2.90
C GLY A 56 -2.62 -4.25 -3.80
N PRO A 57 -3.86 -3.79 -3.55
CA PRO A 57 -4.72 -4.14 -2.42
C PRO A 57 -5.46 -5.47 -2.56
N GLY A 58 -5.56 -6.01 -3.77
CA GLY A 58 -6.13 -7.34 -4.01
C GLY A 58 -5.23 -8.48 -3.52
N ILE A 59 -5.63 -9.71 -3.81
CA ILE A 59 -4.84 -10.91 -3.51
C ILE A 59 -3.46 -10.78 -4.19
N PRO A 60 -2.34 -10.93 -3.45
CA PRO A 60 -1.00 -10.81 -4.01
C PRO A 60 -0.76 -11.79 -5.15
N LYS A 61 0.01 -11.34 -6.15
CA LYS A 61 0.38 -12.13 -7.33
C LYS A 61 1.83 -11.91 -7.70
N VAL A 62 2.46 -12.89 -8.33
CA VAL A 62 3.83 -12.77 -8.84
C VAL A 62 3.84 -13.09 -10.32
N SER A 63 4.45 -12.21 -11.11
CA SER A 63 4.54 -12.36 -12.56
C SER A 63 5.93 -12.04 -13.09
N VAL A 64 6.27 -12.61 -14.25
CA VAL A 64 7.52 -12.34 -14.97
C VAL A 64 7.22 -11.57 -16.24
N HIS A 65 7.93 -10.47 -16.44
CA HIS A 65 7.74 -9.54 -17.55
C HIS A 65 9.03 -9.39 -18.35
N SER A 66 8.91 -9.19 -19.66
CA SER A 66 10.02 -8.70 -20.47
C SER A 66 10.16 -7.19 -20.30
N THR A 67 11.39 -6.66 -20.24
CA THR A 67 11.60 -5.21 -20.21
C THR A 67 11.29 -4.52 -21.53
N LYS A 68 11.35 -5.26 -22.66
CA LYS A 68 11.01 -4.74 -23.99
C LYS A 68 9.50 -4.58 -24.19
N ASP A 69 8.74 -5.53 -23.66
CA ASP A 69 7.29 -5.52 -23.69
C ASP A 69 6.73 -5.97 -22.32
N PRO A 70 6.59 -5.04 -21.37
CA PRO A 70 6.07 -5.35 -20.04
C PRO A 70 4.63 -5.87 -20.03
N SER A 71 3.85 -5.60 -21.08
CA SER A 71 2.44 -6.00 -21.17
C SER A 71 2.27 -7.50 -21.41
N ARG A 72 3.28 -8.14 -22.02
CA ARG A 72 3.32 -9.57 -22.25
C ARG A 72 4.05 -10.27 -21.11
N TYR A 73 3.28 -10.85 -20.19
CA TYR A 73 3.82 -11.48 -18.99
C TYR A 73 3.23 -12.86 -18.73
N VAL A 74 3.90 -13.60 -17.84
CA VAL A 74 3.46 -14.90 -17.34
C VAL A 74 3.26 -14.79 -15.83
N ILE A 75 2.15 -15.32 -15.34
CA ILE A 75 1.88 -15.41 -13.90
C ILE A 75 2.62 -16.63 -13.35
N MET A 76 3.45 -16.42 -12.32
CA MET A 76 4.16 -17.49 -11.62
C MET A 76 3.39 -17.97 -10.38
N GLU A 77 2.74 -17.06 -9.68
CA GLU A 77 1.95 -17.33 -8.48
C GLU A 77 0.71 -16.43 -8.50
N ASP A 78 -0.48 -17.03 -8.41
CA ASP A 78 -1.77 -16.33 -8.43
C ASP A 78 -2.50 -16.36 -7.08
N ASN A 79 -1.96 -17.10 -6.11
CA ASN A 79 -2.55 -17.37 -4.80
C ASN A 79 -4.01 -17.83 -4.89
N SER A 80 -4.36 -18.63 -5.91
CA SER A 80 -5.71 -19.17 -6.09
C SER A 80 -6.27 -19.92 -4.87
N PRO A 81 -5.48 -20.68 -4.07
CA PRO A 81 -6.00 -21.27 -2.84
C PRO A 81 -6.43 -20.22 -1.80
N LEU A 82 -5.69 -19.11 -1.69
CA LEU A 82 -6.03 -18.00 -0.80
C LEU A 82 -7.30 -17.28 -1.28
N ALA A 83 -7.38 -17.00 -2.59
CA ALA A 83 -8.57 -16.39 -3.19
C ALA A 83 -9.82 -17.23 -2.90
N LYS A 84 -9.73 -18.56 -3.09
CA LYS A 84 -10.83 -19.49 -2.79
C LYS A 84 -11.17 -19.54 -1.31
N ALA A 85 -10.17 -19.51 -0.42
CA ALA A 85 -10.41 -19.52 1.03
C ALA A 85 -11.12 -18.25 1.53
N LEU A 86 -10.98 -17.14 0.80
CA LEU A 86 -11.55 -15.83 1.14
C LEU A 86 -12.90 -15.54 0.47
N GLU A 87 -13.30 -16.33 -0.54
CA GLU A 87 -14.54 -16.13 -1.30
C GLU A 87 -15.79 -16.10 -0.40
N ASP A 88 -15.86 -17.00 0.59
CA ASP A 88 -16.98 -17.08 1.54
C ASP A 88 -16.79 -16.20 2.80
N LYS A 89 -15.77 -15.34 2.84
CA LYS A 89 -15.47 -14.49 4.00
C LYS A 89 -15.99 -13.09 3.79
N ARG A 90 -16.65 -12.54 4.81
CA ARG A 90 -17.08 -11.14 4.86
C ARG A 90 -15.89 -10.25 5.20
N LEU A 91 -15.03 -10.01 4.22
CA LEU A 91 -13.86 -9.15 4.41
C LEU A 91 -14.27 -7.69 4.63
N PRO A 92 -13.50 -6.93 5.44
CA PRO A 92 -13.76 -5.51 5.67
C PRO A 92 -13.56 -4.67 4.41
N GLU A 93 -14.32 -3.60 4.29
CA GLU A 93 -14.07 -2.54 3.32
C GLU A 93 -12.92 -1.65 3.79
N THR A 94 -11.97 -1.35 2.91
CA THR A 94 -10.85 -0.46 3.22
C THR A 94 -11.07 0.92 2.63
N LEU A 95 -10.99 1.97 3.44
CA LEU A 95 -11.12 3.36 3.03
C LEU A 95 -9.89 4.16 3.42
N PHE A 96 -9.45 5.05 2.55
CA PHE A 96 -8.40 6.02 2.86
C PHE A 96 -9.02 7.40 3.07
N ARG A 97 -8.65 8.06 4.18
CA ARG A 97 -9.12 9.42 4.48
C ARG A 97 -7.97 10.31 4.91
N THR A 98 -8.11 11.60 4.63
CA THR A 98 -7.22 12.63 5.15
C THR A 98 -8.03 13.52 6.07
N VAL A 99 -7.58 13.67 7.31
CA VAL A 99 -8.15 14.59 8.29
C VAL A 99 -7.19 15.76 8.45
N GLN A 100 -7.73 16.96 8.30
CA GLN A 100 -7.00 18.20 8.55
C GLN A 100 -6.90 18.39 10.07
N ALA A 101 -5.69 18.46 10.61
CA ALA A 101 -5.42 18.88 11.98
C ALA A 101 -4.61 20.18 11.95
N ASP A 102 -4.72 21.01 13.01
CA ASP A 102 -4.32 22.42 13.04
C ASP A 102 -2.99 22.77 12.34
N ASN A 103 -1.99 21.88 12.43
CA ASN A 103 -0.65 22.10 11.88
C ASN A 103 -0.17 21.04 10.87
N HIS A 104 -0.99 20.03 10.54
CA HIS A 104 -0.63 18.96 9.59
C HIS A 104 -1.83 18.09 9.20
N ASP A 105 -1.75 17.50 8.00
CA ASP A 105 -2.66 16.45 7.56
C ASP A 105 -2.36 15.14 8.29
N LEU A 106 -3.40 14.47 8.77
CA LEU A 106 -3.35 13.08 9.23
C LEU A 106 -3.93 12.18 8.15
N HIS A 107 -3.18 11.17 7.73
CA HIS A 107 -3.69 10.17 6.81
C HIS A 107 -4.12 8.94 7.56
N LEU A 108 -5.25 8.39 7.14
CA LEU A 108 -5.93 7.29 7.77
C LEU A 108 -6.17 6.19 6.76
N LYS A 109 -5.91 4.95 7.17
CA LYS A 109 -6.50 3.74 6.58
C LYS A 109 -7.55 3.25 7.55
N LEU A 110 -8.79 3.14 7.09
CA LEU A 110 -9.89 2.58 7.85
C LEU A 110 -10.21 1.20 7.29
N SER A 111 -10.44 0.22 8.15
CA SER A 111 -11.10 -1.03 7.76
C SER A 111 -12.43 -1.14 8.50
N LEU A 112 -13.50 -1.21 7.73
CA LEU A 112 -14.87 -1.14 8.20
C LEU A 112 -15.61 -2.45 7.92
N PRO A 113 -16.42 -2.96 8.86
CA PRO A 113 -17.24 -4.14 8.60
C PRO A 113 -18.32 -3.81 7.56
N GLN A 114 -18.85 -4.84 6.91
CA GLN A 114 -19.97 -4.67 5.97
C GLN A 114 -21.20 -4.10 6.69
N GLY A 115 -21.87 -3.12 6.08
CA GLY A 115 -23.07 -2.50 6.66
C GLY A 115 -22.79 -1.56 7.84
N TYR A 116 -21.58 -1.04 7.97
CA TYR A 116 -21.17 -0.14 9.06
C TYR A 116 -22.04 1.13 9.19
N GLU A 117 -22.65 1.61 8.09
CA GLU A 117 -23.41 2.87 8.09
C GLU A 117 -24.64 2.85 9.01
N ALA A 118 -25.19 1.67 9.30
CA ALA A 118 -26.41 1.53 10.09
C ALA A 118 -26.17 1.51 11.61
N ASN A 119 -24.91 1.46 12.07
CA ASN A 119 -24.59 1.19 13.48
C ASN A 119 -23.45 2.06 14.02
N LEU A 120 -23.49 2.34 15.32
CA LEU A 120 -22.33 2.85 16.05
C LEU A 120 -21.37 1.68 16.33
N LEU A 121 -20.11 1.82 15.91
CA LEU A 121 -19.10 0.77 16.05
C LEU A 121 -18.01 1.20 17.04
N PRO A 122 -17.48 0.28 17.87
CA PRO A 122 -16.25 0.54 18.60
C PRO A 122 -15.10 0.74 17.61
N LEU A 123 -14.25 1.75 17.88
CA LEU A 123 -13.08 2.06 17.06
C LEU A 123 -11.81 1.59 17.78
N LEU A 124 -11.02 0.77 17.10
CA LEU A 124 -9.67 0.40 17.53
C LEU A 124 -8.63 1.13 16.65
N ILE A 125 -7.81 1.95 17.29
CA ILE A 125 -6.72 2.67 16.62
C ILE A 125 -5.43 1.85 16.75
N ILE A 126 -4.83 1.53 15.60
CA ILE A 126 -3.55 0.83 15.49
C ILE A 126 -2.49 1.85 15.10
N VAL A 127 -1.49 2.01 15.96
CA VAL A 127 -0.40 2.98 15.78
C VAL A 127 0.90 2.23 15.61
N ASP A 128 1.60 2.47 14.50
CA ASP A 128 3.00 2.11 14.38
C ASP A 128 3.87 3.29 14.80
N GLY A 129 4.71 3.07 15.81
CA GLY A 129 5.60 4.09 16.36
C GLY A 129 6.97 4.13 15.72
N THR A 130 7.21 3.32 14.68
CA THR A 130 8.53 3.18 14.06
C THR A 130 8.85 4.42 13.22
N PRO A 131 9.92 5.18 13.52
CA PRO A 131 10.28 6.35 12.74
C PRO A 131 10.55 5.99 11.28
N GLY A 132 9.88 6.68 10.34
CA GLY A 132 10.01 6.37 8.93
C GLY A 132 9.39 5.03 8.53
N SER A 133 8.41 4.53 9.28
CA SER A 133 7.47 3.54 8.73
C SER A 133 6.26 4.22 8.09
N GLN A 134 5.47 3.43 7.37
CA GLN A 134 4.23 3.85 6.75
C GLN A 134 3.21 2.74 6.96
N SER A 135 2.18 3.00 7.76
CA SER A 135 1.10 2.04 8.03
C SER A 135 -0.10 2.23 7.10
N VAL A 136 -0.25 3.42 6.53
CA VAL A 136 -1.34 3.77 5.60
C VAL A 136 -0.89 3.45 4.19
N THR A 137 -0.99 2.16 3.83
CA THR A 137 -0.63 1.61 2.52
C THR A 137 -1.75 0.74 1.94
N GLU A 138 -1.72 0.57 0.62
CA GLU A 138 -2.55 -0.37 -0.14
C GLU A 138 -1.96 -1.79 -0.18
N GLU A 139 -0.93 -2.07 0.62
CA GLU A 139 -0.41 -3.44 0.75
C GLU A 139 -1.47 -4.35 1.38
N PHE A 140 -1.65 -5.53 0.78
CA PHE A 140 -2.56 -6.56 1.25
C PHE A 140 -2.08 -7.10 2.60
N SER A 141 -2.99 -7.19 3.56
CA SER A 141 -2.69 -7.72 4.88
C SER A 141 -3.92 -8.41 5.46
N LEU A 142 -3.73 -9.64 5.91
CA LEU A 142 -4.76 -10.43 6.59
C LEU A 142 -4.19 -10.91 7.93
N ASN A 143 -4.47 -10.17 8.99
CA ASN A 143 -3.96 -10.39 10.33
C ASN A 143 -5.11 -10.41 11.36
N TRP A 144 -4.77 -10.52 12.64
CA TRP A 144 -5.75 -10.50 13.73
C TRP A 144 -6.69 -9.28 13.73
N PRO A 145 -6.32 -8.05 13.29
CA PRO A 145 -7.26 -6.94 13.26
C PRO A 145 -8.44 -7.22 12.34
N GLN A 146 -8.18 -7.77 11.14
CA GLN A 146 -9.23 -8.09 10.17
C GLN A 146 -10.25 -9.09 10.73
N VAL A 147 -9.82 -10.00 11.62
CA VAL A 147 -10.72 -10.91 12.34
C VAL A 147 -11.64 -10.16 13.29
N LEU A 148 -11.13 -9.18 14.07
CA LEU A 148 -11.95 -8.34 14.94
C LEU A 148 -12.96 -7.52 14.14
N CYS A 149 -12.53 -6.94 13.03
CA CYS A 149 -13.41 -6.16 12.18
C CYS A 149 -14.55 -7.01 11.61
N SER A 150 -14.20 -8.15 11.02
CA SER A 150 -15.17 -9.02 10.34
C SER A 150 -16.11 -9.77 11.30
N THR A 151 -15.61 -10.15 12.49
CA THR A 151 -16.35 -11.03 13.42
C THR A 151 -17.05 -10.26 14.53
N HIS A 152 -16.46 -9.15 14.98
CA HIS A 152 -16.93 -8.40 16.15
C HIS A 152 -17.39 -6.97 15.81
N ASN A 153 -17.51 -6.63 14.53
CA ASN A 153 -17.94 -5.32 14.05
C ASN A 153 -17.13 -4.15 14.67
N VAL A 154 -15.82 -4.35 14.81
CA VAL A 154 -14.90 -3.31 15.29
C VAL A 154 -14.38 -2.52 14.09
N ALA A 155 -14.57 -1.20 14.08
CA ALA A 155 -13.91 -0.35 13.10
C ALA A 155 -12.42 -0.26 13.43
N LEU A 156 -11.55 -0.39 12.43
CA LEU A 156 -10.10 -0.27 12.61
C LEU A 156 -9.60 1.01 11.95
N ALA A 157 -8.64 1.68 12.58
CA ALA A 157 -7.95 2.82 11.99
C ALA A 157 -6.44 2.71 12.16
N TRP A 158 -5.69 2.82 11.07
CA TRP A 158 -4.25 3.08 11.08
C TRP A 158 -4.03 4.56 10.77
N VAL A 159 -3.10 5.17 11.49
CA VAL A 159 -2.82 6.61 11.41
C VAL A 159 -1.33 6.80 11.13
N ASP A 160 -1.02 7.48 10.02
CA ASP A 160 0.34 7.93 9.76
C ASP A 160 0.47 9.42 10.11
N GLY A 161 1.35 9.69 11.08
CA GLY A 161 1.62 11.02 11.60
C GLY A 161 2.67 11.80 10.80
N ARG A 162 3.32 12.75 11.50
CA ARG A 162 4.25 13.72 10.91
C ARG A 162 5.51 13.11 10.27
N THR A 163 5.88 11.89 10.62
CA THR A 163 7.14 11.22 10.25
C THR A 163 7.00 10.11 9.20
N GLY A 164 5.82 9.95 8.59
CA GLY A 164 5.59 8.92 7.58
C GLY A 164 6.47 9.08 6.32
N VAL A 165 6.86 7.95 5.74
CA VAL A 165 7.62 7.87 4.46
C VAL A 165 6.80 8.48 3.32
N GLY A 166 7.47 9.10 2.33
CA GLY A 166 6.81 9.63 1.14
C GLY A 166 6.31 11.08 1.24
N ARG A 167 6.62 11.81 2.32
CA ARG A 167 6.22 13.23 2.51
C ARG A 167 7.27 14.27 2.07
N GLY A 168 8.44 13.84 1.58
CA GLY A 168 9.57 14.73 1.26
C GLY A 168 10.24 15.31 2.51
N GLN A 169 11.41 15.95 2.36
CA GLN A 169 12.28 16.39 3.47
C GLN A 169 11.73 17.51 4.38
N LYS A 170 10.49 18.00 4.18
CA LYS A 170 9.86 18.96 5.11
C LYS A 170 9.43 18.32 6.44
N THR A 171 9.61 17.01 6.61
CA THR A 171 9.54 16.35 7.91
C THR A 171 10.76 16.77 8.75
N VAL A 172 10.52 17.62 9.76
CA VAL A 172 11.52 18.12 10.71
C VAL A 172 12.44 16.98 11.15
N ALA A 173 13.75 17.22 11.13
CA ALA A 173 14.75 16.29 11.62
C ALA A 173 14.31 15.72 12.97
N VAL A 174 14.15 14.40 13.04
CA VAL A 174 13.71 13.69 14.25
C VAL A 174 14.74 13.98 15.35
N ASP A 175 14.33 14.69 16.41
CA ASP A 175 15.15 14.83 17.61
C ASP A 175 15.14 13.48 18.33
N PRO A 176 16.28 12.74 18.38
CA PRO A 176 16.34 11.43 19.00
C PRO A 176 16.03 11.46 20.51
N ARG A 177 16.01 12.64 21.14
CA ARG A 177 15.66 12.82 22.56
C ARG A 177 14.16 13.05 22.80
N LYS A 178 13.36 13.20 21.74
CA LYS A 178 11.93 13.52 21.78
C LYS A 178 11.08 12.58 20.91
N LEU A 179 11.50 11.32 20.79
CA LEU A 179 10.81 10.30 19.98
C LEU A 179 9.33 10.11 20.39
N GLY A 180 8.99 10.33 21.66
CA GLY A 180 7.61 10.26 22.16
C GLY A 180 6.74 11.48 21.87
N SER A 181 7.33 12.66 21.61
CA SER A 181 6.57 13.90 21.29
C SER A 181 6.33 14.10 19.79
N LEU A 182 6.73 13.12 18.98
CA LEU A 182 6.51 13.04 17.53
C LEU A 182 5.34 12.11 17.17
N ARG A 183 4.69 11.52 18.19
CA ARG A 183 3.49 10.68 18.09
C ARG A 183 2.23 11.54 18.03
#